data_AF-A0A7C7NCE6-F1
#
_entry.id   AF-A0A7C7NCE6-F1
#
_cell.length_a   1.000
_cell.length_b   1.000
_cell.length_c   1.000
_cell.angle_alpha   90.00
_cell.angle_beta   90.00
_cell.angle_gamma   90.00
#
_symmetry.space_group_name_H-M   'P 1'
#
loop_
_entity.id
_entity.type
_entity.pdbx_description
1 polymer ?
#
loop_
_entity_poly.entity_id
_entity_poly.type
_entity_poly.pdbx_seq_one_letter_code
_entity_poly.pdbx_strand_id
1 'polypeptide(L)'
;PSSASGLQRLQIDIAERGARLLRPGGRMVYSTCSIDVVENEAVVAELMVKCPWLRLADIDAEQFPGLDLQHGFTDWSGPDWTELGRPELDRPGQLGFALEGYEVDLREELNKCRRLPIGGSDDTGGFFVALFNHTGEGEIADALRYDRTMKMTTRNTPPDNEHIPIPLGNDLKASILARWPLEESDFSWWARGKRIYVGTPLMKDWLHDPQRYGGKGRMWPGKSWHPLQVLHAGVPILEGRSGGLRPKSAAMPILRRAVEATAISLSEEQFCHWLEGPGPRQVDLDVGEQTGSVMITAEGRGGKIVVPAWLGELLTPMVDANERLILELQYIRDT
;
A
#
# COMPACT_ATOMS: atom_id res chain seq x y z
N PRO A 1 26.81 -15.48 -3.53
CA PRO A 1 26.72 -14.29 -2.65
C PRO A 1 27.11 -13.03 -3.44
N SER A 2 26.13 -12.24 -3.86
CA SER A 2 26.37 -10.85 -4.28
C SER A 2 27.05 -10.12 -3.13
N SER A 3 28.23 -9.54 -3.36
CA SER A 3 29.01 -8.83 -2.34
C SER A 3 28.16 -7.75 -1.65
N ALA A 4 28.43 -7.47 -0.37
CA ALA A 4 27.76 -6.41 0.39
C ALA A 4 27.72 -5.06 -0.37
N SER A 5 28.79 -4.75 -1.12
CA SER A 5 28.87 -3.57 -2.00
C SER A 5 27.82 -3.53 -3.13
N GLY A 6 27.46 -4.69 -3.69
CA GLY A 6 26.44 -4.77 -4.74
C GLY A 6 25.03 -4.53 -4.22
N LEU A 7 24.76 -4.92 -2.97
CA LEU A 7 23.47 -4.72 -2.31
C LEU A 7 23.29 -3.25 -1.91
N GLN A 8 24.32 -2.64 -1.32
CA GLN A 8 24.31 -1.22 -0.97
C GLN A 8 24.00 -0.34 -2.19
N ARG A 9 24.71 -0.56 -3.31
CA ARG A 9 24.47 0.19 -4.55
C ARG A 9 23.03 0.06 -5.05
N LEU A 10 22.45 -1.15 -4.97
CA LEU A 10 21.05 -1.37 -5.33
C LEU A 10 20.10 -0.60 -4.40
N GLN A 11 20.36 -0.58 -3.09
CA GLN A 11 19.57 0.19 -2.12
C GLN A 11 19.60 1.69 -2.43
N ILE A 12 20.79 2.24 -2.73
CA ILE A 12 20.96 3.63 -3.15
C ILE A 12 20.18 3.92 -4.44
N ASP A 13 20.34 3.08 -5.47
CA ASP A 13 19.65 3.26 -6.76
C ASP A 13 18.12 3.23 -6.61
N ILE A 14 17.58 2.37 -5.74
CA ILE A 14 16.15 2.30 -5.45
C ILE A 14 15.70 3.55 -4.69
N ALA A 15 16.39 3.92 -3.62
CA ALA A 15 16.02 5.05 -2.78
C ALA A 15 16.15 6.39 -3.52
N GLU A 16 17.17 6.57 -4.37
CA GLU A 16 17.34 7.76 -5.21
C GLU A 16 16.16 7.91 -6.18
N ARG A 17 15.71 6.82 -6.80
CA ARG A 17 14.51 6.86 -7.66
C ARG A 17 13.25 7.24 -6.87
N GLY A 18 13.11 6.73 -5.65
CA GLY A 18 12.05 7.14 -4.72
C GLY A 18 12.10 8.65 -4.42
N ALA A 19 13.28 9.16 -4.09
CA ALA A 19 13.52 10.58 -3.83
C ALA A 19 13.16 11.49 -5.01
N ARG A 20 13.45 11.06 -6.25
CA ARG A 20 13.12 11.80 -7.48
C ARG A 20 11.63 11.78 -7.83
N LEU A 21 10.90 10.75 -7.39
CA LEU A 21 9.45 10.63 -7.55
C LEU A 21 8.68 11.32 -6.40
N LEU A 22 9.38 11.80 -5.38
CA LEU A 22 8.80 12.53 -4.28
C LEU A 22 8.49 13.96 -4.72
N ARG A 23 7.25 14.40 -4.49
CA ARG A 23 6.88 15.81 -4.72
C ARG A 23 7.47 16.71 -3.61
N PRO A 24 7.72 18.00 -3.88
CA PRO A 24 7.92 19.04 -2.87
C PRO A 24 6.97 18.92 -1.66
N GLY A 25 7.53 19.06 -0.45
CA GLY A 25 6.79 18.87 0.82
C GLY A 25 6.42 17.42 1.14
N GLY A 26 6.75 16.46 0.27
CA GLY A 26 6.54 15.04 0.50
C GLY A 26 7.50 14.45 1.54
N ARG A 27 7.14 13.27 2.05
CA ARG A 27 7.95 12.48 2.97
C ARG A 27 8.38 11.17 2.34
N MET A 28 9.64 10.78 2.52
CA MET A 28 10.17 9.47 2.15
C MET A 28 10.73 8.78 3.38
N VAL A 29 10.40 7.51 3.56
CA VAL A 29 10.99 6.66 4.58
C VAL A 29 11.93 5.69 3.90
N TYR A 30 13.17 5.63 4.39
CA TYR A 30 14.12 4.58 4.07
C TYR A 30 14.22 3.65 5.28
N SER A 31 14.18 2.34 5.05
CA SER A 31 14.27 1.37 6.14
C SER A 31 14.90 0.05 5.69
N THR A 32 15.59 -0.62 6.60
CA THR A 32 16.17 -1.95 6.37
C THR A 32 15.94 -2.85 7.59
N CYS A 33 15.95 -4.16 7.38
CA CYS A 33 16.07 -5.17 8.44
C CYS A 33 17.54 -5.58 8.66
N SER A 34 18.48 -4.72 8.32
CA SER A 34 19.92 -4.93 8.53
C SER A 34 20.40 -4.07 9.69
N ILE A 35 21.34 -4.60 10.46
CA ILE A 35 22.06 -3.83 11.50
C ILE A 35 23.34 -3.18 10.96
N ASP A 36 23.75 -3.53 9.74
CA ASP A 36 24.99 -3.07 9.11
C ASP A 36 24.92 -1.57 8.79
N VAL A 37 25.93 -0.83 9.20
CA VAL A 37 26.08 0.61 8.95
C VAL A 37 26.22 0.91 7.46
N VAL A 38 26.82 -0.01 6.69
CA VAL A 38 27.00 0.09 5.23
C VAL A 38 25.65 0.10 4.50
N GLU A 39 24.68 -0.68 4.98
CA GLU A 39 23.33 -0.72 4.41
C GLU A 39 22.42 0.37 4.99
N ASN A 40 22.87 1.13 5.99
CA ASN A 40 22.04 2.05 6.76
C ASN A 40 22.51 3.50 6.60
N GLU A 41 23.34 3.99 7.53
CA GLU A 41 23.85 5.35 7.56
C GLU A 41 24.63 5.70 6.29
N ALA A 42 25.35 4.75 5.69
CA ALA A 42 26.05 4.97 4.43
C ALA A 42 25.09 5.32 3.29
N VAL A 43 23.99 4.56 3.18
CA VAL A 43 22.97 4.79 2.14
C VAL A 43 22.29 6.13 2.37
N VAL A 44 21.96 6.44 3.62
CA VAL A 44 21.37 7.74 4.01
C VAL A 44 22.30 8.90 3.65
N ALA A 45 23.57 8.79 4.00
CA ALA A 45 24.59 9.78 3.69
C ALA A 45 24.70 10.01 2.17
N GLU A 46 24.77 8.93 1.39
CA GLU A 46 24.87 9.03 -0.08
C GLU A 46 23.60 9.63 -0.70
N LEU A 47 22.42 9.32 -0.16
CA LEU A 47 21.16 9.95 -0.59
C LEU A 47 21.14 11.45 -0.32
N MET A 48 21.63 11.91 0.85
CA MET A 48 21.74 13.33 1.16
C MET A 48 22.68 14.07 0.21
N VAL A 49 23.78 13.42 -0.22
CA VAL A 49 24.72 13.96 -1.21
C VAL A 49 24.07 14.06 -2.59
N LYS A 50 23.38 13.00 -3.04
CA LYS A 50 22.80 12.91 -4.39
C LYS A 50 21.50 13.68 -4.56
N CYS A 51 20.74 13.83 -3.48
CA CYS A 51 19.43 14.47 -3.44
C CYS A 51 19.45 15.65 -2.46
N PRO A 52 20.11 16.78 -2.81
CA PRO A 52 20.29 17.92 -1.91
C PRO A 52 18.98 18.63 -1.53
N TRP A 53 17.84 18.26 -2.11
CA TRP A 53 16.51 18.73 -1.70
C TRP A 53 15.89 17.89 -0.58
N LEU A 54 16.52 16.79 -0.15
CA LEU A 54 16.08 16.01 1.01
C LEU A 54 16.75 16.51 2.29
N ARG A 55 15.98 16.49 3.38
CA ARG A 55 16.48 16.71 4.75
C ARG A 55 16.01 15.61 5.66
N LEU A 56 16.89 15.13 6.54
CA LEU A 56 16.47 14.18 7.58
C LEU A 56 15.54 14.90 8.56
N ALA A 57 14.42 14.25 8.83
CA ALA A 57 13.48 14.62 9.87
C ALA A 57 13.76 13.77 11.09
N ASP A 58 13.74 14.39 12.26
CA ASP A 58 13.87 13.67 13.51
C ASP A 58 12.62 12.81 13.74
N ILE A 59 12.83 11.59 14.25
CA ILE A 59 11.76 10.66 14.60
C ILE A 59 11.61 10.71 16.12
N ASP A 60 10.54 11.33 16.56
CA ASP A 60 10.22 11.46 17.97
C ASP A 60 9.91 10.10 18.61
N ALA A 61 10.80 9.65 19.49
CA ALA A 61 10.68 8.36 20.17
C ALA A 61 9.52 8.36 21.19
N GLU A 62 9.09 9.52 21.69
CA GLU A 62 8.00 9.61 22.66
C GLU A 62 6.65 9.18 22.06
N GLN A 63 6.52 9.23 20.73
CA GLN A 63 5.34 8.74 20.00
C GLN A 63 5.24 7.21 19.98
N PHE A 64 6.31 6.52 20.38
CA PHE A 64 6.41 5.06 20.36
C PHE A 64 6.76 4.52 21.75
N PRO A 65 5.89 4.71 22.75
CA PRO A 65 6.17 4.26 24.11
C PRO A 65 6.36 2.74 24.14
N GLY A 66 7.47 2.30 24.76
CA GLY A 66 7.84 0.89 24.84
C GLY A 66 8.61 0.36 23.63
N LEU A 67 9.15 1.23 22.78
CA LEU A 67 10.09 0.86 21.72
C LEU A 67 11.47 1.50 21.98
N ASP A 68 12.51 0.68 22.11
CA ASP A 68 13.92 1.08 22.21
C ASP A 68 14.40 1.58 20.85
N LEU A 69 14.16 2.88 20.62
CA LEU A 69 14.58 3.60 19.43
C LEU A 69 15.90 4.32 19.68
N GLN A 70 17.00 3.64 19.38
CA GLN A 70 18.34 4.21 19.49
C GLN A 70 18.63 5.15 18.32
N HIS A 71 19.49 6.14 18.54
CA HIS A 71 19.94 7.04 17.50
C HIS A 71 20.84 6.35 16.47
N GLY A 72 20.87 6.87 15.24
CA GLY A 72 21.82 6.47 14.22
C GLY A 72 23.27 6.73 14.64
N PHE A 73 24.20 5.94 14.12
CA PHE A 73 25.61 6.08 14.49
C PHE A 73 26.24 7.30 13.85
N THR A 74 26.93 8.10 14.67
CA THR A 74 27.65 9.31 14.26
C THR A 74 29.16 9.08 14.12
N ASP A 75 29.69 8.06 14.81
CA ASP A 75 31.11 7.72 14.84
C ASP A 75 31.33 6.34 14.19
N TRP A 76 31.66 6.34 12.90
CA TRP A 76 32.06 5.14 12.18
C TRP A 76 32.99 5.49 11.02
N SER A 77 33.83 4.53 10.61
CA SER A 77 34.64 4.64 9.39
C SER A 77 33.70 4.59 8.20
N GLY A 78 33.26 5.77 7.73
CA GLY A 78 32.26 5.95 6.67
C GLY A 78 32.55 5.17 5.37
N PRO A 79 31.68 5.28 4.36
CA PRO A 79 32.03 4.81 3.01
C PRO A 79 33.31 5.51 2.52
N ASP A 80 34.01 4.95 1.54
CA ASP A 80 35.14 5.65 0.90
C ASP A 80 34.61 6.92 0.21
N TRP A 81 34.70 8.04 0.91
CA TRP A 81 34.19 9.34 0.45
C TRP A 81 34.93 9.82 -0.80
N THR A 82 36.15 9.32 -1.04
CA THR A 82 36.92 9.58 -2.25
C THR A 82 36.25 8.94 -3.47
N GLU A 83 35.74 7.71 -3.35
CA GLU A 83 34.99 7.05 -4.44
C GLU A 83 33.64 7.73 -4.74
N LEU A 84 33.02 8.36 -3.74
CA LEU A 84 31.81 9.17 -3.90
C LEU A 84 32.07 10.56 -4.48
N GLY A 85 33.34 10.87 -4.81
CA GLY A 85 33.77 12.16 -5.35
C GLY A 85 33.73 13.30 -4.33
N ARG A 86 33.76 12.98 -3.03
CA ARG A 86 33.66 13.92 -1.90
C ARG A 86 34.70 13.64 -0.80
N PRO A 87 36.01 13.58 -1.12
CA PRO A 87 37.07 13.26 -0.16
C PRO A 87 37.16 14.23 1.04
N GLU A 88 36.50 15.39 0.97
CA GLU A 88 36.36 16.34 2.08
C GLU A 88 35.57 15.79 3.29
N LEU A 89 34.74 14.75 3.11
CA LEU A 89 33.88 14.19 4.16
C LEU A 89 34.59 13.16 5.07
N ASP A 90 35.83 12.78 4.75
CA ASP A 90 36.63 11.82 5.53
C ASP A 90 37.16 12.40 6.87
N ARG A 91 37.11 13.73 7.06
CA ARG A 91 37.71 14.40 8.23
C ARG A 91 36.64 14.81 9.25
N PRO A 92 36.73 14.35 10.53
CA PRO A 92 35.86 14.83 11.61
C PRO A 92 35.98 16.37 11.75
N GLY A 93 34.85 17.07 11.84
CA GLY A 93 34.83 18.52 12.08
C GLY A 93 35.06 19.42 10.85
N GLN A 94 35.02 18.89 9.62
CA GLN A 94 34.88 19.74 8.43
C GLN A 94 33.40 19.93 8.07
N LEU A 95 32.99 21.19 8.01
CA LEU A 95 31.65 21.69 7.70
C LEU A 95 31.05 20.94 6.50
N GLY A 96 30.15 20.02 6.84
CA GLY A 96 29.41 19.22 5.89
C GLY A 96 28.53 20.11 5.04
N PHE A 97 28.71 20.00 3.73
CA PHE A 97 27.80 20.47 2.70
C PHE A 97 27.50 21.98 2.66
N ALA A 98 27.65 22.57 1.47
CA ALA A 98 26.76 23.66 1.06
C ALA A 98 25.43 23.04 0.57
N LEU A 99 24.58 22.59 1.50
CA LEU A 99 23.18 22.28 1.18
C LEU A 99 22.45 23.62 1.04
N GLU A 100 22.49 24.22 -0.15
CA GLU A 100 21.81 25.50 -0.45
C GLU A 100 22.06 26.62 0.59
N GLY A 101 23.30 26.72 1.10
CA GLY A 101 23.68 27.78 2.05
C GLY A 101 23.47 27.45 3.54
N TYR A 102 23.14 26.21 3.88
CA TYR A 102 23.19 25.69 5.25
C TYR A 102 24.41 24.77 5.42
N GLU A 103 25.34 25.15 6.30
CA GLU A 103 26.46 24.30 6.73
C GLU A 103 25.96 23.39 7.86
N VAL A 104 25.93 22.07 7.64
CA VAL A 104 25.48 21.11 8.66
C VAL A 104 26.38 19.87 8.65
N ASP A 105 26.84 19.43 9.82
CA ASP A 105 27.63 18.20 9.93
C ASP A 105 26.76 16.97 9.59
N LEU A 106 27.20 16.20 8.58
CA LEU A 106 26.52 14.96 8.18
C LEU A 106 26.33 14.01 9.35
N ARG A 107 27.33 13.92 10.21
CA ARG A 107 27.34 12.98 11.33
C ARG A 107 26.28 13.39 12.35
N GLU A 108 26.11 14.68 12.59
CA GLU A 108 25.02 15.19 13.42
C GLU A 108 23.65 14.93 12.78
N GLU A 109 23.52 15.08 11.46
CA GLU A 109 22.26 14.77 10.77
C GLU A 109 21.91 13.28 10.85
N LEU A 110 22.89 12.38 10.73
CA LEU A 110 22.69 10.93 10.82
C LEU A 110 22.15 10.50 12.19
N ASN A 111 22.38 11.29 13.25
CA ASN A 111 21.79 11.07 14.58
C ASN A 111 20.25 11.11 14.58
N LYS A 112 19.62 11.70 13.55
CA LYS A 112 18.16 11.71 13.36
C LYS A 112 17.60 10.38 12.87
N CYS A 113 18.45 9.50 12.36
CA CYS A 113 18.04 8.13 12.05
C CYS A 113 17.71 7.37 13.35
N ARG A 114 16.95 6.29 13.21
CA ARG A 114 16.60 5.40 14.32
C ARG A 114 16.99 3.96 14.05
N ARG A 115 17.48 3.30 15.08
CA ARG A 115 17.85 1.89 15.14
C ARG A 115 17.00 1.20 16.18
N LEU A 116 16.41 0.07 15.80
CA LEU A 116 15.83 -0.90 16.71
C LEU A 116 16.89 -1.99 16.92
N PRO A 117 17.50 -2.10 18.11
CA PRO A 117 18.59 -3.03 18.34
C PRO A 117 18.09 -4.47 18.50
N ILE A 118 18.94 -5.43 18.14
CA ILE A 118 18.70 -6.85 18.43
C ILE A 118 18.88 -7.10 19.92
N GLY A 119 17.95 -7.85 20.53
CA GLY A 119 18.08 -8.28 21.92
C GLY A 119 17.88 -7.17 22.95
N GLY A 120 17.29 -6.04 22.56
CA GLY A 120 16.76 -5.03 23.47
C GLY A 120 15.51 -5.54 24.22
N SER A 121 14.86 -4.66 24.98
CA SER A 121 13.66 -5.00 25.76
C SER A 121 12.47 -5.51 24.93
N ASP A 122 12.49 -5.25 23.62
CA ASP A 122 11.31 -5.39 22.77
C ASP A 122 11.40 -6.57 21.79
N ASP A 123 12.34 -7.51 22.02
CA ASP A 123 12.53 -8.74 21.22
C ASP A 123 12.52 -8.49 19.70
N THR A 124 13.26 -7.46 19.27
CA THR A 124 13.30 -7.07 17.85
C THR A 124 14.34 -7.88 17.07
N GLY A 125 14.04 -8.15 15.81
CA GLY A 125 14.97 -8.77 14.86
C GLY A 125 16.08 -7.84 14.34
N GLY A 126 16.17 -6.60 14.85
CA GLY A 126 17.04 -5.56 14.31
C GLY A 126 16.39 -4.80 13.16
N PHE A 127 16.36 -3.46 13.23
CA PHE A 127 15.76 -2.64 12.19
C PHE A 127 16.39 -1.24 12.14
N PHE A 128 16.36 -0.60 10.97
CA PHE A 128 16.84 0.76 10.76
C PHE A 128 15.80 1.58 10.02
N VAL A 129 15.62 2.85 10.41
CA VAL A 129 14.68 3.79 9.80
C VAL A 129 15.30 5.18 9.69
N ALA A 130 15.16 5.79 8.52
CA ALA A 130 15.44 7.20 8.27
C ALA A 130 14.24 7.87 7.60
N LEU A 131 13.82 9.02 8.13
CA LEU A 131 12.72 9.81 7.58
C LEU A 131 13.29 11.05 6.89
N PHE A 132 12.91 11.27 5.63
CA PHE A 132 13.29 12.42 4.84
C PHE A 132 12.07 13.30 4.51
N ASN A 133 12.27 14.62 4.57
CA ASN A 133 11.36 15.62 4.03
C ASN A 133 11.92 16.20 2.72
N HIS A 134 11.07 16.38 1.70
CA HIS A 134 11.44 17.10 0.49
C HIS A 134 11.26 18.61 0.69
N THR A 135 12.38 19.35 0.62
CA THR A 135 12.43 20.81 0.90
C THR A 135 12.42 21.70 -0.33
N GLY A 136 12.55 21.15 -1.54
CA GLY A 136 12.43 21.94 -2.77
C GLY A 136 11.02 22.51 -3.02
N GLU A 137 10.90 23.33 -4.07
CA GLU A 137 9.66 24.04 -4.44
C GLU A 137 8.93 23.42 -5.65
N GLY A 138 7.61 23.62 -5.71
CA GLY A 138 6.73 23.22 -6.82
C GLY A 138 5.62 22.26 -6.42
N GLU A 139 4.82 21.81 -7.39
CA GLU A 139 3.66 20.93 -7.13
C GLU A 139 3.88 19.46 -7.56
N ILE A 140 4.81 19.23 -8.50
CA ILE A 140 5.08 17.92 -9.09
C ILE A 140 6.52 17.48 -8.82
N ALA A 141 6.71 16.17 -8.67
CA ALA A 141 8.02 15.56 -8.54
C ALA A 141 8.90 15.85 -9.76
N ASP A 142 10.20 16.03 -9.54
CA ASP A 142 11.15 16.38 -10.60
C ASP A 142 11.20 15.30 -11.69
N ALA A 143 11.15 14.01 -11.33
CA ALA A 143 11.11 12.90 -12.28
C ALA A 143 9.88 12.89 -13.21
N LEU A 144 8.82 13.64 -12.86
CA LEU A 144 7.60 13.74 -13.68
C LEU A 144 7.59 15.00 -14.55
N ARG A 145 8.60 15.87 -14.43
CA ARG A 145 8.75 17.04 -15.30
C ARG A 145 9.17 16.55 -16.69
N TYR A 146 8.55 17.13 -17.72
CA TYR A 146 8.92 16.90 -19.11
C TYR A 146 9.12 18.23 -19.82
N ASP A 147 9.99 18.23 -20.82
CA ASP A 147 10.22 19.38 -21.67
C ASP A 147 8.99 19.61 -22.58
N ARG A 148 8.26 20.69 -22.31
CA ARG A 148 7.06 21.10 -23.08
C ARG A 148 7.39 21.56 -24.50
N THR A 149 8.64 21.87 -24.80
CA THR A 149 9.08 22.31 -26.13
C THR A 149 9.39 21.13 -27.06
N MET A 150 9.55 19.94 -26.50
CA MET A 150 9.88 18.75 -27.28
C MET A 150 8.69 18.29 -28.13
N LYS A 151 8.94 18.03 -29.42
CA LYS A 151 7.90 17.52 -30.32
C LYS A 151 7.53 16.08 -29.93
N MET A 152 6.29 15.90 -29.48
CA MET A 152 5.78 14.60 -29.03
C MET A 152 5.29 13.73 -30.18
N THR A 153 5.51 12.43 -30.05
CA THR A 153 4.93 11.38 -30.90
C THR A 153 4.09 10.44 -30.05
N THR A 154 2.85 10.21 -30.45
CA THR A 154 1.94 9.32 -29.73
C THR A 154 2.26 7.86 -30.06
N ARG A 155 2.40 7.03 -29.03
CA ARG A 155 2.51 5.58 -29.18
C ARG A 155 1.14 4.98 -29.43
N ASN A 156 1.09 3.90 -30.20
CA ASN A 156 -0.07 3.05 -30.27
C ASN A 156 -0.21 2.31 -28.94
N THR A 157 -1.37 2.43 -28.29
CA THR A 157 -1.70 1.62 -27.12
C THR A 157 -1.83 0.16 -27.55
N PRO A 158 -1.12 -0.79 -26.92
CA PRO A 158 -1.40 -2.20 -27.06
C PRO A 158 -2.88 -2.51 -26.83
N PRO A 159 -3.43 -3.52 -27.53
CA PRO A 159 -4.80 -3.93 -27.29
C PRO A 159 -4.96 -4.47 -25.87
N ASP A 160 -6.12 -4.22 -25.28
CA ASP A 160 -6.48 -4.80 -23.99
C ASP A 160 -6.51 -6.34 -24.10
N ASN A 161 -6.18 -7.01 -23.01
CA ASN A 161 -6.33 -8.45 -22.87
C ASN A 161 -7.04 -8.78 -21.55
N GLU A 162 -7.50 -10.02 -21.41
CA GLU A 162 -8.26 -10.47 -20.23
C GLU A 162 -7.50 -10.36 -18.89
N HIS A 163 -6.18 -10.19 -18.94
CA HIS A 163 -5.33 -10.05 -17.77
C HIS A 163 -5.05 -8.59 -17.40
N ILE A 164 -5.57 -7.60 -18.13
CA ILE A 164 -5.44 -6.19 -17.80
C ILE A 164 -6.74 -5.71 -17.15
N PRO A 165 -6.70 -5.04 -15.99
CA PRO A 165 -7.89 -4.42 -15.43
C PRO A 165 -8.43 -3.33 -16.38
N ILE A 166 -9.73 -3.33 -16.64
CA ILE A 166 -10.40 -2.29 -17.44
C ILE A 166 -11.44 -1.56 -16.59
N PRO A 167 -11.83 -0.32 -16.91
CA PRO A 167 -12.92 0.36 -16.22
C PRO A 167 -14.21 -0.47 -16.24
N LEU A 168 -14.89 -0.55 -15.09
CA LEU A 168 -16.14 -1.31 -14.97
C LEU A 168 -17.27 -0.65 -15.78
N GLY A 169 -18.00 -1.46 -16.57
CA GLY A 169 -19.15 -0.98 -17.35
C GLY A 169 -20.29 -0.43 -16.49
N ASN A 170 -20.97 0.59 -16.99
CA ASN A 170 -21.97 1.35 -16.23
C ASN A 170 -23.16 0.48 -15.77
N ASP A 171 -23.66 -0.43 -16.60
CA ASP A 171 -24.81 -1.27 -16.25
C ASP A 171 -24.51 -2.21 -15.09
N LEU A 172 -23.34 -2.85 -15.13
CA LEU A 172 -22.89 -3.74 -14.05
C LEU A 172 -22.63 -2.93 -12.77
N LYS A 173 -22.04 -1.75 -12.89
CA LYS A 173 -21.83 -0.85 -11.76
C LYS A 173 -23.15 -0.43 -11.12
N ALA A 174 -24.13 0.00 -11.90
CA ALA A 174 -25.47 0.36 -11.42
C ALA A 174 -26.15 -0.82 -10.69
N SER A 175 -25.99 -2.04 -11.21
CA SER A 175 -26.52 -3.26 -10.56
C SER A 175 -25.89 -3.53 -9.18
N ILE A 176 -24.60 -3.19 -9.02
CA ILE A 176 -23.88 -3.33 -7.76
C ILE A 176 -24.34 -2.26 -6.78
N LEU A 177 -24.37 -0.99 -7.20
CA LEU A 177 -24.80 0.14 -6.35
C LEU A 177 -26.27 0.02 -5.90
N ALA A 178 -27.12 -0.61 -6.71
CA ALA A 178 -28.51 -0.89 -6.32
C ALA A 178 -28.62 -2.00 -5.25
N ARG A 179 -27.67 -2.94 -5.22
CA ARG A 179 -27.67 -4.07 -4.28
C ARG A 179 -26.87 -3.80 -3.01
N TRP A 180 -25.82 -2.99 -3.14
CA TRP A 180 -24.85 -2.68 -2.10
C TRP A 180 -24.83 -1.16 -1.91
N PRO A 181 -25.14 -0.63 -0.71
CA PRO A 181 -25.21 0.81 -0.47
C PRO A 181 -23.81 1.42 -0.41
N LEU A 182 -23.18 1.48 -1.58
CA LEU A 182 -21.88 2.08 -1.85
C LEU A 182 -22.12 3.35 -2.65
N GLU A 183 -21.28 4.35 -2.46
CA GLU A 183 -21.29 5.54 -3.31
C GLU A 183 -20.35 5.35 -4.50
N GLU A 184 -20.79 5.73 -5.69
CA GLU A 184 -19.96 5.60 -6.90
C GLU A 184 -18.65 6.39 -6.77
N SER A 185 -18.71 7.57 -6.16
CA SER A 185 -17.59 8.52 -6.02
C SER A 185 -16.51 8.06 -5.05
N ASP A 186 -16.81 7.11 -4.17
CA ASP A 186 -15.86 6.63 -3.16
C ASP A 186 -14.69 5.87 -3.81
N PHE A 187 -14.90 5.36 -5.03
CA PHE A 187 -13.98 4.41 -5.65
C PHE A 187 -13.74 4.65 -7.13
N SER A 188 -12.57 4.21 -7.60
CA SER A 188 -12.40 3.83 -9.00
C SER A 188 -12.79 2.36 -9.19
N TRP A 189 -13.59 2.08 -10.23
CA TRP A 189 -14.20 0.77 -10.45
C TRP A 189 -13.57 0.04 -11.62
N TRP A 190 -13.14 -1.21 -11.40
CA TRP A 190 -12.38 -1.98 -12.39
C TRP A 190 -12.89 -3.41 -12.53
N ALA A 191 -12.71 -4.00 -13.71
CA ALA A 191 -12.98 -5.39 -14.01
C ALA A 191 -11.73 -6.09 -14.56
N ARG A 192 -11.46 -7.33 -14.13
CA ARG A 192 -10.43 -8.20 -14.71
C ARG A 192 -10.94 -9.63 -14.71
N GLY A 193 -11.21 -10.18 -15.89
CA GLY A 193 -11.92 -11.45 -16.04
C GLY A 193 -13.28 -11.41 -15.32
N LYS A 194 -13.51 -12.34 -14.38
CA LYS A 194 -14.75 -12.40 -13.57
C LYS A 194 -14.71 -11.54 -12.31
N ARG A 195 -13.61 -10.86 -12.01
CA ARG A 195 -13.42 -10.12 -10.76
C ARG A 195 -13.66 -8.63 -10.96
N ILE A 196 -14.29 -8.02 -9.97
CA ILE A 196 -14.52 -6.58 -9.87
C ILE A 196 -13.66 -6.06 -8.73
N TYR A 197 -12.97 -4.96 -8.98
CA TYR A 197 -12.05 -4.32 -8.04
C TYR A 197 -12.50 -2.88 -7.78
N VAL A 198 -12.18 -2.40 -6.58
CA VAL A 198 -12.25 -0.98 -6.25
C VAL A 198 -10.87 -0.49 -5.83
N GLY A 199 -10.50 0.68 -6.33
CA GLY A 199 -9.33 1.42 -5.90
C GLY A 199 -9.72 2.82 -5.44
N THR A 200 -8.74 3.63 -5.03
CA THR A 200 -9.00 5.05 -4.75
C THR A 200 -9.38 5.77 -6.05
N PRO A 201 -10.19 6.84 -6.01
CA PRO A 201 -10.48 7.66 -7.21
C PRO A 201 -9.19 8.15 -7.89
N LEU A 202 -8.19 8.51 -7.07
CA LEU A 202 -6.86 8.92 -7.53
C LEU A 202 -6.17 7.89 -8.43
N MET A 203 -6.41 6.58 -8.29
CA MET A 203 -5.85 5.60 -9.24
C MET A 203 -6.33 5.85 -10.66
N LYS A 204 -7.62 6.15 -10.84
CA LYS A 204 -8.15 6.46 -12.17
C LYS A 204 -7.60 7.80 -12.65
N ASP A 205 -7.72 8.82 -11.81
CA ASP A 205 -7.40 10.21 -12.16
C ASP A 205 -5.92 10.45 -12.37
N TRP A 206 -5.05 9.71 -11.67
CA TRP A 206 -3.61 9.87 -11.75
C TRP A 206 -2.93 8.78 -12.52
N LEU A 207 -3.33 7.50 -12.41
CA LEU A 207 -2.57 6.37 -12.98
C LEU A 207 -3.06 5.92 -14.35
N HIS A 208 -4.36 5.96 -14.60
CA HIS A 208 -4.97 5.36 -15.79
C HIS A 208 -5.41 6.39 -16.85
N ASP A 209 -6.15 7.41 -16.46
CA ASP A 209 -6.77 8.35 -17.41
C ASP A 209 -5.76 9.32 -18.05
N PRO A 210 -4.79 9.89 -17.33
CA PRO A 210 -3.87 10.86 -17.90
C PRO A 210 -2.95 10.26 -18.96
N GLN A 211 -2.61 11.09 -19.93
CA GLN A 211 -1.51 10.82 -20.86
C GLN A 211 -0.18 10.65 -20.12
N ARG A 212 0.68 9.76 -20.63
CA ARG A 212 2.00 9.50 -20.03
C ARG A 212 3.14 9.88 -20.95
N TYR A 213 3.97 10.80 -20.50
CA TYR A 213 5.19 11.18 -21.17
C TYR A 213 6.26 10.12 -20.88
N GLY A 214 6.74 9.47 -21.93
CA GLY A 214 7.89 8.58 -21.88
C GLY A 214 9.16 9.30 -22.32
N GLY A 215 10.30 8.62 -22.17
CA GLY A 215 11.56 9.12 -22.68
C GLY A 215 11.58 9.27 -24.21
N LYS A 216 12.44 10.18 -24.70
CA LYS A 216 12.71 10.43 -26.13
C LYS A 216 11.50 10.95 -26.92
N GLY A 217 10.67 11.78 -26.31
CA GLY A 217 9.56 12.47 -26.99
C GLY A 217 8.43 11.55 -27.45
N ARG A 218 8.21 10.44 -26.72
CA ARG A 218 7.12 9.51 -26.98
C ARG A 218 6.11 9.59 -25.85
N MET A 219 4.82 9.60 -26.19
CA MET A 219 3.73 9.71 -25.23
C MET A 219 2.73 8.57 -25.38
N TRP A 220 2.14 8.11 -24.28
CA TRP A 220 0.97 7.25 -24.27
C TRP A 220 -0.31 8.09 -24.21
N PRO A 221 -1.37 7.74 -24.97
CA PRO A 221 -2.56 8.58 -25.16
C PRO A 221 -3.49 8.68 -23.93
N GLY A 222 -3.14 8.06 -22.81
CA GLY A 222 -3.97 7.98 -21.60
C GLY A 222 -5.04 6.90 -21.72
N LYS A 223 -5.97 6.87 -20.76
CA LYS A 223 -7.00 5.83 -20.60
C LYS A 223 -6.41 4.41 -20.75
N SER A 224 -5.25 4.20 -20.17
CA SER A 224 -4.47 2.97 -20.28
C SER A 224 -3.49 2.89 -19.10
N TRP A 225 -3.17 1.67 -18.69
CA TRP A 225 -2.17 1.44 -17.65
C TRP A 225 -0.73 1.68 -18.10
N HIS A 226 -0.48 1.81 -19.40
CA HIS A 226 0.88 1.96 -19.90
C HIS A 226 1.58 3.23 -19.37
N PRO A 227 2.86 3.13 -18.98
CA PRO A 227 3.77 2.01 -19.19
C PRO A 227 3.73 0.91 -18.10
N LEU A 228 2.85 1.00 -17.12
CA LEU A 228 2.76 0.03 -16.02
C LEU A 228 2.16 -1.30 -16.50
N GLN A 229 2.67 -2.40 -15.94
CA GLN A 229 2.00 -3.69 -15.99
C GLN A 229 1.21 -3.87 -14.70
N VAL A 230 -0.11 -3.70 -14.78
CA VAL A 230 -0.98 -3.72 -13.59
C VAL A 230 -1.59 -5.10 -13.43
N LEU A 231 -1.24 -5.77 -12.33
CA LEU A 231 -1.84 -7.06 -11.95
C LEU A 231 -3.21 -6.88 -11.30
N HIS A 232 -3.34 -5.88 -10.42
CA HIS A 232 -4.57 -5.57 -9.68
C HIS A 232 -4.79 -4.06 -9.61
N ALA A 233 -6.00 -3.63 -9.94
CA ALA A 233 -6.41 -2.23 -9.84
C ALA A 233 -7.18 -2.02 -8.53
N GLY A 234 -6.45 -2.02 -7.41
CA GLY A 234 -7.03 -1.96 -6.06
C GLY A 234 -7.39 -3.33 -5.50
N VAL A 235 -8.43 -3.39 -4.66
CA VAL A 235 -8.84 -4.58 -3.92
C VAL A 235 -10.01 -5.28 -4.65
N PRO A 236 -9.97 -6.61 -4.84
CA PRO A 236 -11.10 -7.34 -5.41
C PRO A 236 -12.27 -7.35 -4.41
N ILE A 237 -13.42 -6.83 -4.83
CA ILE A 237 -14.62 -6.77 -3.99
C ILE A 237 -15.65 -7.84 -4.34
N LEU A 238 -15.79 -8.17 -5.62
CA LEU A 238 -16.80 -9.10 -6.11
C LEU A 238 -16.21 -10.04 -7.17
N GLU A 239 -16.74 -11.24 -7.28
CA GLU A 239 -16.38 -12.22 -8.30
C GLU A 239 -17.65 -12.85 -8.89
N GLY A 240 -17.78 -12.81 -10.22
CA GLY A 240 -18.90 -13.41 -10.94
C GLY A 240 -18.80 -14.94 -10.99
N ARG A 241 -19.90 -15.61 -10.65
CA ARG A 241 -20.10 -17.07 -10.80
C ARG A 241 -21.44 -17.38 -11.47
N SER A 242 -21.75 -18.67 -11.68
CA SER A 242 -22.98 -19.16 -12.32
C SER A 242 -24.29 -18.74 -11.63
N GLY A 243 -24.23 -18.13 -10.44
CA GLY A 243 -25.37 -17.54 -9.73
C GLY A 243 -25.27 -16.02 -9.52
N GLY A 244 -24.33 -15.33 -10.15
CA GLY A 244 -24.16 -13.88 -9.98
C GLY A 244 -22.92 -13.50 -9.17
N LEU A 245 -22.95 -12.29 -8.59
CA LEU A 245 -21.78 -11.66 -7.96
C LEU A 245 -21.61 -12.11 -6.52
N ARG A 246 -20.38 -12.48 -6.16
CA ARG A 246 -20.00 -12.95 -4.84
C ARG A 246 -19.00 -12.01 -4.18
N PRO A 247 -19.28 -11.46 -2.98
CA PRO A 247 -18.31 -10.70 -2.20
C PRO A 247 -17.08 -11.52 -1.87
N LYS A 248 -15.93 -10.85 -1.84
CA LYS A 248 -14.65 -11.44 -1.39
C LYS A 248 -14.40 -11.02 0.05
N SER A 249 -13.80 -11.89 0.86
CA SER A 249 -13.41 -11.58 2.23
C SER A 249 -12.46 -10.38 2.33
N ALA A 250 -11.54 -10.23 1.38
CA ALA A 250 -10.66 -9.06 1.26
C ALA A 250 -11.43 -7.72 1.14
N ALA A 251 -12.69 -7.76 0.71
CA ALA A 251 -13.57 -6.62 0.60
C ALA A 251 -14.15 -6.17 1.95
N MET A 252 -14.13 -7.03 2.96
CA MET A 252 -14.87 -6.79 4.21
C MET A 252 -14.52 -5.49 4.91
N PRO A 253 -13.24 -5.08 5.04
CA PRO A 253 -12.91 -3.80 5.63
C PRO A 253 -13.50 -2.59 4.88
N ILE A 254 -13.60 -2.70 3.54
CA ILE A 254 -14.13 -1.65 2.66
C ILE A 254 -15.66 -1.64 2.71
N LEU A 255 -16.26 -2.82 2.61
CA LEU A 255 -17.70 -2.98 2.52
C LEU A 255 -18.39 -2.92 3.89
N ARG A 256 -17.68 -3.01 5.02
CA ARG A 256 -18.24 -3.18 6.37
C ARG A 256 -19.43 -2.26 6.64
N ARG A 257 -19.30 -0.95 6.41
CA ARG A 257 -20.39 0.01 6.67
C ARG A 257 -21.61 -0.23 5.79
N ALA A 258 -21.39 -0.38 4.48
CA ALA A 258 -22.46 -0.68 3.52
C ALA A 258 -23.14 -2.02 3.81
N VAL A 259 -22.34 -2.98 4.27
CA VAL A 259 -22.78 -4.33 4.62
C VAL A 259 -23.57 -4.34 5.92
N GLU A 260 -23.11 -3.66 6.97
CA GLU A 260 -23.80 -3.63 8.26
C GLU A 260 -25.22 -3.05 8.14
N ALA A 261 -25.47 -2.17 7.17
CA ALA A 261 -26.79 -1.62 6.89
C ALA A 261 -27.75 -2.60 6.18
N THR A 262 -27.22 -3.64 5.53
CA THR A 262 -28.00 -4.58 4.70
C THR A 262 -27.87 -6.04 5.12
N ALA A 263 -27.02 -6.33 6.11
CA ALA A 263 -26.75 -7.68 6.57
C ALA A 263 -27.94 -8.28 7.34
N ILE A 264 -28.17 -9.56 7.11
CA ILE A 264 -29.14 -10.36 7.85
C ILE A 264 -28.49 -10.73 9.18
N SER A 265 -29.14 -10.38 10.29
CA SER A 265 -28.64 -10.72 11.62
C SER A 265 -29.01 -12.17 11.95
N LEU A 266 -28.02 -12.95 12.36
CA LEU A 266 -28.23 -14.25 12.99
C LEU A 266 -28.04 -14.15 14.50
N SER A 267 -28.81 -14.92 15.25
CA SER A 267 -28.53 -15.17 16.66
C SER A 267 -27.26 -16.00 16.83
N GLU A 268 -26.74 -16.03 18.05
CA GLU A 268 -25.54 -16.80 18.41
C GLU A 268 -25.66 -18.28 18.03
N GLU A 269 -26.78 -18.91 18.39
CA GLU A 269 -27.03 -20.32 18.08
C GLU A 269 -27.16 -20.57 16.58
N GLN A 270 -27.85 -19.68 15.86
CA GLN A 270 -28.01 -19.79 14.41
C GLN A 270 -26.68 -19.63 13.69
N PHE A 271 -25.81 -18.73 14.14
CA PHE A 271 -24.51 -18.49 13.52
C PHE A 271 -23.56 -19.69 13.70
N CYS A 272 -23.46 -20.24 14.90
CA CYS A 272 -22.66 -21.45 15.16
C CYS A 272 -23.16 -22.63 14.33
N HIS A 273 -24.48 -22.87 14.34
CA HIS A 273 -25.07 -23.97 13.56
C HIS A 273 -24.87 -23.76 12.05
N TRP A 274 -24.98 -22.51 11.59
CA TRP A 274 -24.76 -22.15 10.19
C TRP A 274 -23.32 -22.35 9.73
N LEU A 275 -22.34 -22.09 10.61
CA LEU A 275 -20.96 -22.44 10.30
C LEU A 275 -20.83 -23.95 10.21
N GLU A 276 -21.29 -24.72 11.20
CA GLU A 276 -21.05 -26.16 11.30
C GLU A 276 -21.86 -27.04 10.33
N GLY A 277 -23.07 -26.63 9.95
CA GLY A 277 -24.06 -27.46 9.27
C GLY A 277 -24.84 -26.74 8.17
N PRO A 278 -25.98 -27.29 7.72
CA PRO A 278 -26.84 -26.62 6.76
C PRO A 278 -27.42 -25.35 7.42
N GLY A 279 -27.29 -24.21 6.74
CA GLY A 279 -27.79 -22.95 7.27
C GLY A 279 -29.31 -22.86 7.35
N PRO A 280 -29.82 -21.81 8.02
CA PRO A 280 -31.26 -21.55 8.09
C PRO A 280 -31.88 -21.43 6.70
N ARG A 281 -33.15 -21.84 6.58
CA ARG A 281 -33.90 -21.65 5.34
C ARG A 281 -34.28 -20.19 5.20
N GLN A 282 -34.42 -19.73 3.96
CA GLN A 282 -34.82 -18.36 3.66
C GLN A 282 -36.14 -17.95 4.35
N VAL A 283 -37.12 -18.85 4.40
CA VAL A 283 -38.41 -18.61 5.06
C VAL A 283 -38.29 -18.33 6.55
N ASP A 284 -37.21 -18.82 7.17
CA ASP A 284 -36.94 -18.67 8.61
C ASP A 284 -36.15 -17.35 8.90
N LEU A 285 -35.74 -16.60 7.87
CA LEU A 285 -34.90 -15.39 7.98
C LEU A 285 -35.67 -14.07 7.83
N ASP A 286 -36.99 -14.10 7.57
CA ASP A 286 -37.86 -12.92 7.41
C ASP A 286 -37.35 -11.87 6.39
N VAL A 287 -36.66 -12.33 5.34
CA VAL A 287 -35.94 -11.47 4.38
C VAL A 287 -36.65 -11.35 3.03
N GLY A 288 -37.92 -11.73 2.96
CA GLY A 288 -38.72 -11.77 1.73
C GLY A 288 -38.22 -12.79 0.70
N GLU A 289 -38.88 -12.85 -0.46
CA GLU A 289 -38.41 -13.66 -1.59
C GLU A 289 -37.21 -12.99 -2.29
N GLN A 290 -36.01 -13.47 -1.99
CA GLN A 290 -34.78 -13.11 -2.69
C GLN A 290 -33.85 -14.31 -2.79
N THR A 291 -33.11 -14.39 -3.89
CA THR A 291 -32.02 -15.36 -4.06
C THR A 291 -30.77 -14.63 -4.51
N GLY A 292 -29.61 -15.09 -4.05
CA GLY A 292 -28.33 -14.51 -4.44
C GLY A 292 -27.38 -14.32 -3.29
N SER A 293 -26.37 -13.46 -3.50
CA SER A 293 -25.43 -13.16 -2.44
C SER A 293 -26.04 -12.19 -1.43
N VAL A 294 -25.83 -12.52 -0.15
CA VAL A 294 -26.22 -11.73 1.02
C VAL A 294 -25.05 -11.65 1.99
N MET A 295 -25.18 -10.79 2.99
CA MET A 295 -24.23 -10.72 4.08
C MET A 295 -24.92 -11.10 5.37
N ILE A 296 -24.20 -11.84 6.19
CA ILE A 296 -24.62 -12.26 7.51
C ILE A 296 -23.85 -11.47 8.54
N THR A 297 -24.53 -11.07 9.59
CA THR A 297 -23.89 -10.47 10.75
C THR A 297 -24.28 -11.18 12.04
N ALA A 298 -23.32 -11.28 12.95
CA ALA A 298 -23.49 -11.85 14.28
C ALA A 298 -22.57 -11.12 15.27
N GLU A 299 -22.90 -11.18 16.56
CA GLU A 299 -22.04 -10.64 17.62
C GLU A 299 -20.99 -11.67 18.02
N GLY A 300 -19.70 -11.29 17.95
CA GLY A 300 -18.57 -12.13 18.36
C GLY A 300 -17.76 -11.54 19.51
N ARG A 301 -16.68 -12.24 19.92
CA ARG A 301 -15.83 -11.81 21.06
C ARG A 301 -15.21 -10.42 20.85
N GLY A 302 -14.83 -10.10 19.62
CA GLY A 302 -14.21 -8.82 19.21
C GLY A 302 -15.21 -7.79 18.68
N GLY A 303 -16.51 -8.01 18.90
CA GLY A 303 -17.60 -7.21 18.34
C GLY A 303 -18.22 -7.83 17.09
N LYS A 304 -18.94 -7.00 16.33
CA LYS A 304 -19.75 -7.43 15.19
C LYS A 304 -18.91 -8.10 14.10
N ILE A 305 -19.26 -9.36 13.81
CA ILE A 305 -18.71 -10.18 12.74
C ILE A 305 -19.61 -10.04 11.52
N VAL A 306 -18.99 -10.05 10.33
CA VAL A 306 -19.70 -9.94 9.07
C VAL A 306 -19.13 -10.95 8.08
N VAL A 307 -20.00 -11.83 7.56
CA VAL A 307 -19.62 -12.98 6.74
C VAL A 307 -20.42 -12.98 5.43
N PRO A 308 -19.78 -13.13 4.27
CA PRO A 308 -20.49 -13.28 3.01
C PRO A 308 -21.19 -14.64 2.92
N ALA A 309 -22.39 -14.66 2.34
CA ALA A 309 -23.20 -15.86 2.20
C ALA A 309 -23.97 -15.90 0.87
N TRP A 310 -24.41 -17.10 0.51
CA TRP A 310 -25.34 -17.34 -0.58
C TRP A 310 -26.68 -17.75 -0.01
N LEU A 311 -27.73 -16.98 -0.34
CA LEU A 311 -29.10 -17.27 0.03
C LEU A 311 -29.80 -17.94 -1.17
N GLY A 312 -29.99 -19.25 -1.08
CA GLY A 312 -30.91 -20.01 -1.92
C GLY A 312 -32.08 -20.50 -1.08
N GLU A 313 -32.45 -21.77 -1.22
CA GLU A 313 -33.37 -22.42 -0.28
C GLU A 313 -32.79 -22.44 1.15
N LEU A 314 -31.49 -22.72 1.25
CA LEU A 314 -30.70 -22.66 2.47
C LEU A 314 -29.64 -21.56 2.38
N LEU A 315 -29.32 -20.98 3.53
CA LEU A 315 -28.20 -20.06 3.67
C LEU A 315 -26.88 -20.82 3.69
N THR A 316 -25.96 -20.49 2.78
CA THR A 316 -24.66 -21.17 2.65
C THR A 316 -23.51 -20.19 2.88
N PRO A 317 -22.56 -20.49 3.78
CA PRO A 317 -21.40 -19.62 4.00
C PRO A 317 -20.50 -19.57 2.76
N MET A 318 -20.04 -18.37 2.40
CA MET A 318 -19.14 -18.16 1.25
C MET A 318 -17.70 -17.86 1.71
N VAL A 319 -17.24 -18.61 2.70
CA VAL A 319 -15.87 -18.54 3.23
C VAL A 319 -15.13 -19.84 2.94
N ASP A 320 -13.81 -19.76 2.85
CA ASP A 320 -12.97 -20.96 2.74
C ASP A 320 -12.73 -21.62 4.12
N ALA A 321 -12.03 -22.76 4.13
CA ALA A 321 -11.78 -23.53 5.35
C ALA A 321 -10.93 -22.76 6.39
N ASN A 322 -9.99 -21.93 5.94
CA ASN A 322 -9.15 -21.14 6.83
C ASN A 322 -9.95 -19.98 7.44
N GLU A 323 -10.74 -19.30 6.62
CA GLU A 323 -11.63 -18.24 7.08
C GLU A 323 -12.68 -18.77 8.05
N ARG A 324 -13.23 -19.96 7.79
CA ARG A 324 -14.16 -20.62 8.70
C ARG A 324 -13.52 -20.92 10.06
N LEU A 325 -12.29 -21.45 10.08
CA LEU A 325 -11.55 -21.66 11.33
C LEU A 325 -11.32 -20.35 12.09
N ILE A 326 -10.97 -19.27 11.39
CA ILE A 326 -10.80 -17.94 12.01
C ILE A 326 -12.13 -17.46 12.61
N LEU A 327 -13.24 -17.61 11.90
CA LEU A 327 -14.57 -17.23 12.39
C LEU A 327 -14.97 -18.06 13.61
N GLU A 328 -14.69 -19.37 13.61
CA GLU A 328 -14.90 -20.24 14.76
C GLU A 328 -14.05 -19.77 15.96
N LEU A 329 -12.76 -19.46 15.78
CA LEU A 329 -11.90 -18.93 16.84
C LEU A 329 -12.34 -17.56 17.38
N GLN A 330 -12.91 -16.71 16.52
CA GLN A 330 -13.48 -15.42 16.94
C GLN A 330 -14.77 -15.58 17.76
N TYR A 331 -15.36 -16.78 17.73
CA TYR A 331 -16.67 -17.09 18.32
C TYR A 331 -16.60 -18.03 19.53
N ILE A 332 -15.65 -18.97 19.59
CA ILE A 332 -15.49 -19.91 20.72
C ILE A 332 -15.29 -19.10 22.02
N ARG A 333 -16.31 -19.11 22.88
CA ARG A 333 -16.20 -18.66 24.27
C ARG A 333 -15.29 -19.63 25.01
N ASP A 334 -14.34 -19.09 25.77
CA ASP A 334 -13.62 -19.86 26.79
C ASP A 334 -14.68 -20.48 27.71
N THR A 335 -14.88 -21.80 27.60
CA THR A 335 -15.70 -22.59 28.55
C THR A 335 -15.05 -22.63 29.92
#